data_AF-A0A450XFT8-F1
#
_entry.id   AF-A0A450XFT8-F1
#
_cell.length_a   1.000
_cell.length_b   1.000
_cell.length_c   1.000
_cell.angle_alpha   90.00
_cell.angle_beta   90.00
_cell.angle_gamma   90.00
#
_symmetry.space_group_name_H-M   'P 1'
#
loop_
_entity.id
_entity.type
_entity.pdbx_description
1 polymer ?
#
loop_
_entity_poly.entity_id
_entity_poly.type
_entity_poly.pdbx_seq_one_letter_code
_entity_poly.pdbx_strand_id
1 'polypeptide(L)'
;MTIPFEETRKKWLKDPEFIREYDALAPEFRLAHELLAARSRAGLSQREVAERMGTNQSAVARLEGGYKPSLRSLERYAETLGMTVEIRLVSI
;
A
#
# COMPACT_ATOMS: atom_id res chain seq x y z
N MET A 1 -13.60 -13.40 22.48
CA MET A 1 -12.63 -12.52 23.16
C MET A 1 -12.30 -11.39 22.21
N THR A 2 -12.37 -10.13 22.67
CA THR A 2 -11.97 -8.96 21.89
C THR A 2 -10.67 -8.43 22.47
N ILE A 3 -9.65 -8.28 21.65
CA ILE A 3 -8.37 -7.70 22.05
C ILE A 3 -8.44 -6.19 21.83
N PRO A 4 -8.28 -5.34 22.85
CA PRO A 4 -8.23 -3.89 22.66
C PRO A 4 -6.98 -3.50 21.86
N PHE A 5 -7.18 -2.95 20.65
CA PHE A 5 -6.08 -2.64 19.73
C PHE A 5 -5.12 -1.60 20.32
N GLU A 6 -5.63 -0.50 20.86
CA GLU A 6 -4.80 0.60 21.38
C GLU A 6 -3.89 0.17 22.54
N GLU A 7 -4.41 -0.66 23.45
CA GLU A 7 -3.63 -1.17 24.59
C GLU A 7 -2.58 -2.18 24.13
N THR A 8 -2.95 -3.05 23.19
CA THR A 8 -2.05 -4.06 22.63
C THR A 8 -0.93 -3.41 21.82
N ARG A 9 -1.26 -2.41 21.00
CA ARG A 9 -0.30 -1.61 20.23
C ARG A 9 0.71 -0.91 21.14
N LYS A 10 0.27 -0.30 22.24
CA LYS A 10 1.18 0.32 23.23
C LYS A 10 2.16 -0.66 23.85
N LYS A 11 1.80 -1.94 23.97
CA LYS A 11 2.68 -2.99 24.49
C LYS A 11 3.70 -3.42 23.43
N TRP A 12 3.25 -3.67 22.20
CA TRP A 12 4.13 -4.06 21.09
C TRP A 12 5.15 -2.99 20.71
N LEU A 13 4.76 -1.71 20.73
CA LEU A 13 5.67 -0.59 20.49
C LEU A 13 6.73 -0.38 21.59
N LYS A 14 6.78 -1.22 22.62
CA LYS A 14 7.86 -1.26 23.62
C LYS A 14 8.80 -2.44 23.43
N ASP A 15 8.46 -3.38 22.57
CA ASP A 15 9.25 -4.57 22.28
C ASP A 15 10.23 -4.26 21.13
N PRO A 16 11.55 -4.27 21.39
CA PRO A 16 12.55 -3.98 20.35
C PRO A 16 12.51 -4.94 19.17
N GLU A 17 12.13 -6.21 19.37
CA GLU A 17 12.02 -7.18 18.29
C GLU A 17 10.82 -6.83 17.39
N PHE A 18 9.68 -6.49 17.99
CA PHE A 18 8.51 -6.01 17.25
C PHE A 18 8.82 -4.74 16.45
N ILE A 19 9.47 -3.75 17.08
CA ILE A 19 9.82 -2.48 16.42
C ILE A 19 10.73 -2.75 15.22
N ARG A 20 11.76 -3.60 15.38
CA ARG A 20 12.68 -3.94 14.29
C ARG A 20 11.95 -4.56 13.10
N GLU A 21 11.10 -5.56 13.33
CA GLU A 21 10.35 -6.21 12.25
C GLU A 21 9.30 -5.27 11.64
N TYR A 22 8.67 -4.41 12.45
CA TYR A 22 7.72 -3.41 11.97
C TYR A 22 8.40 -2.38 11.06
N ASP A 23 9.57 -1.87 11.46
CA ASP A 23 10.36 -0.92 10.67
C ASP A 23 10.90 -1.58 9.39
N ALA A 24 11.23 -2.88 9.43
CA ALA A 24 11.65 -3.62 8.24
C ALA A 24 10.56 -3.68 7.15
N LEU A 25 9.27 -3.58 7.52
CA LEU A 25 8.13 -3.52 6.59
C LEU A 25 7.84 -2.11 6.07
N ALA A 26 8.55 -1.08 6.55
CA ALA A 26 8.32 0.30 6.17
C ALA A 26 8.37 0.55 4.64
N PRO A 27 9.26 -0.07 3.84
CA PRO A 27 9.27 0.11 2.38
C PRO A 27 7.96 -0.34 1.71
N GLU A 28 7.43 -1.50 2.09
CA GLU A 28 6.19 -2.08 1.57
C GLU A 28 4.99 -1.21 1.95
N PHE A 29 4.94 -0.73 3.20
CA PHE A 29 3.90 0.19 3.63
C PHE A 29 3.98 1.55 2.93
N ARG A 30 5.18 2.08 2.65
CA ARG A 30 5.33 3.33 1.89
C ARG A 30 4.72 3.21 0.50
N LEU A 31 4.97 2.11 -0.21
CA LEU A 31 4.37 1.87 -1.52
C LEU A 31 2.84 1.77 -1.44
N ALA A 32 2.34 0.97 -0.49
CA ALA A 32 0.90 0.82 -0.26
C ALA A 32 0.22 2.17 0.00
N HIS A 33 0.81 2.99 0.88
CA HIS A 33 0.31 4.32 1.20
C HIS A 33 0.29 5.25 -0.01
N GLU A 34 1.30 5.23 -0.87
CA GLU A 34 1.31 6.06 -2.07
C GLU A 34 0.19 5.66 -3.05
N LEU A 35 -0.04 4.36 -3.26
CA LEU A 35 -1.12 3.87 -4.12
C LEU A 35 -2.51 4.27 -3.58
N LEU A 36 -2.74 4.07 -2.28
CA LEU A 36 -3.97 4.49 -1.59
C LEU A 36 -4.19 6.00 -1.71
N ALA A 37 -3.15 6.80 -1.49
CA ALA A 37 -3.22 8.24 -1.61
C ALA A 37 -3.50 8.68 -3.05
N ALA A 38 -2.84 8.07 -4.04
CA ALA A 38 -3.08 8.33 -5.46
C ALA A 38 -4.52 8.05 -5.86
N ARG A 39 -5.07 6.89 -5.46
CA ARG A 39 -6.47 6.57 -5.72
C ARG A 39 -7.43 7.53 -5.02
N SER A 40 -7.14 7.92 -3.78
CA SER A 40 -7.94 8.92 -3.05
C SER A 40 -7.94 10.27 -3.76
N ARG A 41 -6.79 10.72 -4.31
CA ARG A 41 -6.70 11.95 -5.11
C ARG A 41 -7.50 11.86 -6.40
N ALA A 42 -7.56 10.69 -7.02
CA ALA A 42 -8.37 10.43 -8.21
C ALA A 42 -9.88 10.27 -7.90
N GLY A 43 -10.27 10.19 -6.64
CA GLY A 43 -11.68 10.05 -6.23
C GLY A 43 -12.31 8.70 -6.59
N LEU A 44 -11.51 7.64 -6.76
CA LEU A 44 -11.98 6.32 -7.20
C LEU A 44 -12.04 5.31 -6.05
N SER A 45 -13.01 4.40 -6.11
CA SER A 45 -13.04 3.18 -5.32
C SER A 45 -12.08 2.12 -5.90
N GLN A 46 -11.71 1.14 -5.07
CA GLN A 46 -10.90 0.00 -5.54
C GLN A 46 -11.59 -0.78 -6.66
N ARG A 47 -12.93 -0.80 -6.67
CA ARG A 47 -13.73 -1.49 -7.68
C ARG A 47 -13.67 -0.76 -9.02
N GLU A 48 -13.81 0.56 -9.03
CA GLU A 48 -13.68 1.36 -10.25
C GLU A 48 -12.28 1.28 -10.85
N VAL A 49 -11.24 1.29 -10.01
CA VAL A 49 -9.86 1.04 -10.47
C VAL A 49 -9.74 -0.35 -11.07
N ALA A 50 -10.30 -1.38 -10.42
CA ALA A 50 -10.25 -2.75 -10.93
C ALA A 50 -10.95 -2.88 -12.29
N GLU A 51 -12.11 -2.27 -12.46
CA GLU A 51 -12.87 -2.23 -13.71
C GLU A 51 -12.07 -1.55 -14.82
N ARG A 52 -11.47 -0.38 -14.54
CA ARG A 52 -10.60 0.33 -15.50
C ARG A 52 -9.33 -0.44 -15.85
N MET A 53 -8.76 -1.14 -14.89
CA MET A 53 -7.57 -1.97 -15.09
C MET A 53 -7.90 -3.28 -15.83
N GLY A 54 -9.16 -3.69 -15.93
CA GLY A 54 -9.53 -5.02 -16.43
C GLY A 54 -9.07 -6.14 -15.49
N THR A 55 -9.24 -5.95 -14.18
CA THR A 55 -8.91 -6.93 -13.13
C THR A 55 -10.02 -6.99 -12.07
N ASN A 56 -9.80 -7.69 -10.96
CA ASN A 56 -10.76 -7.80 -9.86
C ASN A 56 -10.38 -6.92 -8.65
N GLN A 57 -11.36 -6.59 -7.82
CA GLN A 57 -11.15 -5.72 -6.66
C GLN A 57 -10.15 -6.31 -5.64
N SER A 58 -10.05 -7.65 -5.52
CA SER A 58 -9.07 -8.27 -4.62
C SER A 58 -7.63 -8.14 -5.13
N ALA A 59 -7.41 -8.07 -6.45
CA ALA A 59 -6.11 -7.75 -7.04
C ALA A 59 -5.71 -6.31 -6.71
N VAL A 60 -6.64 -5.36 -6.83
CA VAL A 60 -6.39 -3.96 -6.46
C VAL A 60 -6.13 -3.82 -4.95
N ALA A 61 -6.93 -4.49 -4.11
CA ALA A 61 -6.71 -4.50 -2.66
C ALA A 61 -5.35 -5.10 -2.28
N ARG A 62 -4.86 -6.10 -3.03
CA ARG A 62 -3.51 -6.66 -2.84
C ARG A 62 -2.42 -5.65 -3.20
N LEU A 63 -2.58 -4.90 -4.28
CA LEU A 63 -1.66 -3.82 -4.66
C LEU A 63 -1.59 -2.75 -3.56
N GLU A 64 -2.74 -2.33 -3.04
CA GLU A 64 -2.86 -1.33 -1.97
C GLU A 64 -2.53 -1.88 -0.57
N GLY A 65 -2.33 -3.20 -0.44
CA GLY A 65 -2.09 -3.89 0.82
C GLY A 65 -0.63 -4.15 1.15
N GLY A 66 0.32 -3.62 0.37
CA GLY A 66 1.75 -3.78 0.62
C GLY A 66 2.39 -5.02 0.00
N TYR A 67 1.71 -5.70 -0.93
CA TYR A 67 2.35 -6.71 -1.76
C TYR A 67 3.28 -6.04 -2.78
N LYS A 68 4.48 -6.60 -3.02
CA LYS A 68 5.45 -6.09 -4.00
C LYS A 68 4.94 -6.31 -5.44
N PRO A 69 4.46 -5.27 -6.14
CA PRO A 69 3.95 -5.42 -7.50
C PRO A 69 5.08 -5.35 -8.52
N SER A 70 4.82 -5.85 -9.73
CA SER A 70 5.70 -5.58 -10.86
C SER A 70 5.61 -4.11 -11.28
N LEU A 71 6.67 -3.57 -11.90
CA LEU A 71 6.63 -2.21 -12.46
C LEU A 71 5.48 -2.03 -13.46
N ARG A 72 5.26 -3.03 -14.33
CA ARG A 72 4.12 -3.05 -15.26
C ARG A 72 2.76 -2.91 -14.55
N SER A 73 2.61 -3.54 -13.38
CA SER A 73 1.38 -3.43 -12.59
C SER A 73 1.20 -2.02 -12.02
N LEU A 74 2.29 -1.38 -11.58
CA LEU A 74 2.27 0.01 -11.10
C LEU A 74 1.93 0.99 -12.23
N GLU A 75 2.53 0.82 -13.41
CA GLU A 75 2.26 1.65 -14.59
C GLU A 75 0.78 1.58 -14.97
N ARG A 76 0.23 0.37 -15.13
CA ARG A 76 -1.19 0.18 -15.43
C ARG A 76 -2.10 0.78 -14.37
N TYR A 77 -1.74 0.64 -13.09
CA TYR A 77 -2.50 1.25 -12.00
C TYR A 77 -2.50 2.78 -12.13
N ALA A 78 -1.33 3.39 -12.30
CA ALA A 78 -1.18 4.84 -12.46
C ALA A 78 -1.95 5.37 -13.69
N GLU A 79 -1.91 4.66 -14.83
CA GLU A 79 -2.65 5.00 -16.04
C GLU A 79 -4.16 5.10 -15.77
N THR A 80 -4.74 4.18 -14.97
CA THR A 80 -6.19 4.25 -14.65
C THR A 80 -6.59 5.47 -13.82
N LEU A 81 -5.61 6.07 -13.14
CA LEU A 81 -5.75 7.29 -12.36
C LEU A 81 -5.37 8.54 -13.16
N GLY A 82 -4.94 8.41 -14.43
CA GLY A 82 -4.41 9.52 -15.22
C GLY A 82 -3.04 10.01 -14.74
N MET A 83 -2.24 9.13 -14.14
CA MET A 83 -0.93 9.42 -13.55
C MET A 83 0.17 8.62 -14.26
N THR A 84 1.43 8.95 -13.95
CA THR A 84 2.61 8.19 -14.38
C THR A 84 3.47 7.80 -13.19
N VAL A 85 4.29 6.76 -13.34
CA VAL A 85 5.23 6.31 -12.31
C VAL A 85 6.56 7.05 -12.49
N GLU A 86 7.01 7.72 -11.45
CA GLU A 86 8.37 8.28 -11.36
C GLU A 86 9.21 7.44 -10.38
N ILE A 87 10.38 6.97 -10.82
CA ILE A 87 11.31 6.18 -9.98
C ILE A 87 12.53 7.03 -9.68
N ARG A 88 12.87 7.14 -8.38
CA ARG A 88 14.07 7.86 -7.91
C ARG A 88 14.91 6.95 -7.02
N LEU A 89 16.22 6.96 -7.26
CA LEU A 89 17.20 6.35 -6.35
C LEU A 89 17.62 7.39 -5.32
N VAL A 90 17.66 7.00 -4.04
CA VAL A 90 18.05 7.86 -2.92
C VAL A 90 19.17 7.19 -2.12
N SER A 91 19.97 7.97 -1.41
CA SER A 91 20.97 7.44 -0.47
C SER A 91 20.29 6.71 0.69
N ILE A 92 20.91 5.64 1.15
CA ILE A 92 20.49 4.87 2.34
C ILE A 92 20.80 5.67 3.61
#